data_AF-A0A140HEM0-F1
#
_entry.id   AF-A0A140HEM0-F1
#
_cell.length_a   1.000
_cell.length_b   1.000
_cell.length_c   1.000
_cell.angle_alpha   90.00
_cell.angle_beta   90.00
_cell.angle_gamma   90.00
#
_symmetry.space_group_name_H-M   'P 1'
#
loop_
_entity.id
_entity.type
_entity.pdbx_description
1 polymer ?
#
loop_
_entity_poly.entity_id
_entity_poly.type
_entity_poly.pdbx_seq_one_letter_code
_entity_poly.pdbx_strand_id
1 'polypeptide(L)'
;NLFINKTFADIIYTNNIQTRLNVFENDPSVLEYPVLDKERGKTAEELMIEVLEPILNYIKKDPDKNWLIVEKKYKTYSLGSFLMGYYSDGAIDMIGVLLDMEAYMGMSLIEVLREMIFFTSTTKYYEITGGMDKLSNAFLPQLREHILMPYKVDKIIQGDNKVMLQGNHEQTLEQFTITSDFAIITIPFSALRFVEVQPYYLFSYFKKRAIRELNYIAATKIAIEFKSRFWEKAGQCGGKSITDLPIRFTYYPSYG
;
A
#
# COMPACT_ATOMS: atom_id res chain seq x y z
N ASN A 1 -9.75 2.41 -18.81
CA ASN A 1 -11.00 2.29 -18.05
C ASN A 1 -10.89 3.17 -16.82
N LEU A 2 -11.69 4.21 -16.63
CA LEU A 2 -11.50 5.16 -15.51
C LEU A 2 -11.96 4.50 -14.20
N PHE A 3 -11.05 4.34 -13.23
CA PHE A 3 -11.39 3.78 -11.93
C PHE A 3 -12.01 4.87 -11.03
N ILE A 4 -13.28 4.70 -10.67
CA ILE A 4 -14.03 5.58 -9.77
C ILE A 4 -13.66 5.22 -8.33
N ASN A 5 -12.61 5.85 -7.81
CA ASN A 5 -12.08 5.62 -6.46
C ASN A 5 -12.83 6.40 -5.35
N LYS A 6 -13.45 7.53 -5.72
CA LYS A 6 -14.13 8.45 -4.80
C LYS A 6 -15.35 9.04 -5.52
N THR A 7 -16.49 9.12 -4.85
CA THR A 7 -17.67 9.88 -5.30
C THR A 7 -18.11 10.84 -4.21
N PHE A 8 -18.74 11.97 -4.59
CA PHE A 8 -19.26 12.94 -3.62
C PHE A 8 -20.32 12.33 -2.67
N ALA A 9 -20.93 11.21 -3.06
CA ALA A 9 -21.97 10.53 -2.30
C ALA A 9 -21.48 9.24 -1.63
N ASP A 10 -20.16 9.03 -1.52
CA ASP A 10 -19.58 7.89 -0.82
C ASP A 10 -20.16 7.79 0.61
N ILE A 11 -20.47 6.58 1.04
CA ILE A 11 -21.10 6.33 2.34
C ILE A 11 -20.02 6.34 3.42
N ILE A 12 -20.27 7.06 4.51
CA ILE A 12 -19.44 6.99 5.72
C ILE A 12 -20.30 6.44 6.85
N TYR A 13 -19.77 5.47 7.59
CA TYR A 13 -20.38 4.91 8.79
C TYR A 13 -19.35 4.77 9.90
N THR A 14 -19.29 5.75 10.79
CA THR A 14 -18.36 5.78 11.94
C THR A 14 -19.09 6.31 13.16
N ASN A 15 -18.66 5.96 14.37
CA ASN A 15 -19.28 6.40 15.62
C ASN A 15 -20.80 6.12 15.66
N ASN A 16 -21.24 5.03 15.00
CA ASN A 16 -22.64 4.66 14.84
C ASN A 16 -23.49 5.72 14.11
N ILE A 17 -22.85 6.57 13.29
CA ILE A 17 -23.48 7.61 12.48
C ILE A 17 -23.25 7.28 11.01
N GLN A 18 -24.35 7.17 10.25
CA GLN A 18 -24.29 7.03 8.80
C GLN A 18 -24.50 8.39 8.13
N THR A 19 -23.57 8.79 7.26
CA THR A 19 -23.69 10.01 6.47
C THR A 19 -23.13 9.81 5.05
N ARG A 20 -23.14 10.88 4.26
CA ARG A 20 -22.53 10.94 2.93
C ARG A 20 -21.29 11.80 2.96
N LEU A 21 -20.31 11.47 2.11
CA LEU A 21 -19.04 12.19 2.05
C LEU A 21 -19.23 13.69 1.86
N ASN A 22 -20.09 14.14 0.95
CA ASN A 22 -20.39 15.56 0.76
C ASN A 22 -20.99 16.24 2.00
N VAL A 23 -21.74 15.53 2.83
CA VAL A 23 -22.26 16.08 4.10
C VAL A 23 -21.11 16.25 5.09
N PHE A 24 -20.26 15.24 5.23
CA PHE A 24 -19.06 15.31 6.06
C PHE A 24 -18.07 16.38 5.59
N GLU A 25 -17.81 16.50 4.29
CA GLU A 25 -16.89 17.51 3.74
C GLU A 25 -17.42 18.94 3.95
N ASN A 26 -18.74 19.13 4.07
CA ASN A 26 -19.34 20.43 4.40
C ASN A 26 -19.36 20.70 5.92
N ASP A 27 -19.60 19.69 6.74
CA ASP A 27 -19.61 19.78 8.20
C ASP A 27 -19.01 18.50 8.83
N PRO A 28 -17.69 18.48 9.11
CA PRO A 28 -17.03 17.33 9.72
C PRO A 28 -17.56 16.95 11.10
N SER A 29 -18.24 17.88 11.79
CA SER A 29 -18.76 17.63 13.14
C SER A 29 -19.90 16.61 13.16
N VAL A 30 -20.50 16.31 12.00
CA VAL A 30 -21.57 15.31 11.85
C VAL A 30 -21.16 13.92 12.33
N LEU A 31 -19.87 13.57 12.33
CA LEU A 31 -19.37 12.27 12.77
C LEU A 31 -18.98 12.23 14.26
N GLU A 32 -19.14 13.33 15.00
CA GLU A 32 -18.96 13.42 16.45
C GLU A 32 -17.58 12.95 16.99
N TYR A 33 -16.52 13.07 16.19
CA TYR A 33 -15.16 12.82 16.69
C TYR A 33 -14.79 13.82 17.80
N PRO A 34 -14.18 13.37 18.92
CA PRO A 34 -13.84 14.22 20.06
C PRO A 34 -12.56 15.04 19.79
N VAL A 35 -12.67 16.04 18.92
CA VAL A 35 -11.58 16.93 18.52
C VAL A 35 -11.50 18.20 19.37
N LEU A 36 -10.33 18.85 19.40
CA LEU A 36 -10.16 20.13 20.07
C LEU A 36 -10.79 21.28 19.28
N ASP A 37 -11.06 22.41 19.94
CA ASP A 37 -11.69 23.56 19.28
C ASP A 37 -10.89 24.09 18.07
N LYS A 38 -9.56 23.98 18.10
CA LYS A 38 -8.67 24.35 16.98
C LYS A 38 -8.74 23.40 15.77
N GLU A 39 -9.31 22.21 15.96
CA GLU A 39 -9.45 21.14 14.95
C GLU A 39 -10.88 21.06 14.39
N ARG A 40 -11.87 21.67 15.09
CA ARG A 40 -13.26 21.66 14.66
C ARG A 40 -13.43 22.23 13.25
N GLY A 41 -14.30 21.61 12.48
CA GLY A 41 -14.62 22.02 11.12
C GLY A 41 -13.59 21.61 10.07
N LYS A 42 -12.50 20.93 10.45
CA LYS A 42 -11.53 20.36 9.51
C LYS A 42 -11.82 18.89 9.23
N THR A 43 -11.78 18.51 7.96
CA THR A 43 -11.84 17.12 7.52
C THR A 43 -10.54 16.37 7.87
N ALA A 44 -10.60 15.03 7.83
CA ALA A 44 -9.41 14.20 7.97
C ALA A 44 -8.33 14.53 6.91
N GLU A 45 -8.75 14.77 5.65
CA GLU A 45 -7.84 15.14 4.56
C GLU A 45 -7.15 16.48 4.83
N GLU A 46 -7.88 17.50 5.27
CA GLU A 46 -7.32 18.82 5.60
C GLU A 46 -6.32 18.76 6.77
N LEU A 47 -6.65 18.03 7.84
CA LEU A 47 -5.73 17.83 8.97
C LEU A 47 -4.44 17.14 8.52
N MET A 48 -4.53 16.11 7.68
CA MET A 48 -3.36 15.41 7.20
C MET A 48 -2.50 16.30 6.28
N ILE A 49 -3.13 17.07 5.39
CA ILE A 49 -2.45 17.99 4.45
C ILE A 49 -1.76 19.13 5.21
N GLU A 50 -2.41 19.73 6.20
CA GLU A 50 -1.90 20.87 6.98
C GLU A 50 -0.49 20.62 7.55
N VAL A 51 -0.21 19.40 8.03
CA VAL A 51 1.09 19.05 8.63
C VAL A 51 2.10 18.47 7.65
N LEU A 52 1.66 17.82 6.57
CA LEU A 52 2.56 17.15 5.63
C LEU A 52 2.91 18.00 4.40
N GLU A 53 1.99 18.84 3.92
CA GLU A 53 2.21 19.68 2.75
C GLU A 53 3.43 20.62 2.89
N PRO A 54 3.70 21.26 4.05
CA PRO A 54 4.91 22.07 4.21
C PRO A 54 6.20 21.27 4.01
N ILE A 55 6.22 20.00 4.45
CA ILE A 55 7.36 19.08 4.27
C ILE A 55 7.50 18.71 2.80
N LEU A 56 6.39 18.36 2.14
CA LEU A 56 6.36 18.02 0.72
C LEU A 56 6.80 19.21 -0.16
N ASN A 57 6.31 20.41 0.14
CA ASN A 57 6.69 21.63 -0.56
C ASN A 57 8.16 21.99 -0.33
N TYR A 58 8.72 21.67 0.84
CA TYR A 58 10.16 21.77 1.05
C TYR A 58 10.93 20.78 0.17
N ILE A 59 10.52 19.51 0.11
CA ILE A 59 11.14 18.50 -0.76
C ILE A 59 11.10 18.95 -2.22
N LYS A 60 9.94 19.40 -2.72
CA LYS A 60 9.74 19.80 -4.13
C LYS A 60 10.69 20.90 -4.61
N LYS A 61 11.23 21.74 -3.71
CA LYS A 61 12.17 22.82 -4.09
C LYS A 61 13.52 22.30 -4.60
N ASP A 62 13.98 21.17 -4.07
CA ASP A 62 15.24 20.50 -4.46
C ASP A 62 15.16 19.05 -3.97
N PRO A 63 14.53 18.14 -4.75
CA PRO A 63 14.24 16.78 -4.28
C PRO A 63 15.49 16.01 -3.86
N ASP A 64 16.58 16.10 -4.62
CA ASP A 64 17.81 15.34 -4.36
C ASP A 64 18.44 15.75 -3.03
N LYS A 65 18.47 17.05 -2.72
CA LYS A 65 19.05 17.58 -1.48
C LYS A 65 18.08 17.51 -0.30
N ASN A 66 16.86 18.01 -0.49
CA ASN A 66 15.92 18.22 0.60
C ASN A 66 15.32 16.90 1.09
N TRP A 67 15.21 15.88 0.24
CA TRP A 67 14.82 14.54 0.68
C TRP A 67 15.78 13.99 1.75
N LEU A 68 17.10 14.10 1.52
CA LEU A 68 18.12 13.64 2.48
C LEU A 68 18.02 14.38 3.83
N ILE A 69 17.67 15.66 3.81
CA ILE A 69 17.47 16.47 5.02
C ILE A 69 16.21 16.01 5.78
N VAL A 70 15.10 15.84 5.07
CA VAL A 70 13.84 15.35 5.64
C VAL A 70 13.99 13.95 6.21
N GLU A 71 14.61 13.04 5.46
CA GLU A 71 14.90 11.68 5.91
C GLU A 71 15.74 11.70 7.19
N LYS A 72 16.83 12.46 7.23
CA LYS A 72 17.66 12.57 8.44
C LYS A 72 16.88 13.09 9.64
N LYS A 73 15.97 14.05 9.43
CA LYS A 73 15.16 14.66 10.49
C LYS A 73 14.05 13.75 11.01
N TYR A 74 13.37 13.02 10.12
CA TYR A 74 12.13 12.32 10.46
C TYR A 74 12.20 10.78 10.42
N LYS A 75 13.34 10.17 10.05
CA LYS A 75 13.49 8.70 10.00
C LYS A 75 13.18 7.94 11.29
N THR A 76 13.17 8.62 12.43
CA THR A 76 12.85 8.02 13.75
C THR A 76 11.40 8.24 14.18
N TYR A 77 10.61 8.99 13.40
CA TYR A 77 9.20 9.24 13.68
C TYR A 77 8.34 8.20 12.98
N SER A 78 7.32 7.71 13.67
CA SER A 78 6.20 7.06 13.00
C SER A 78 5.18 8.13 12.60
N LEU A 79 4.22 7.77 11.75
CA LEU A 79 3.10 8.67 11.44
C LEU A 79 2.36 9.10 12.72
N GLY A 80 1.98 8.13 13.56
CA GLY A 80 1.24 8.39 14.79
C GLY A 80 2.01 9.31 15.75
N SER A 81 3.30 9.03 15.99
CA SER A 81 4.10 9.86 16.90
C SER A 81 4.35 11.27 16.36
N PHE A 82 4.40 11.42 15.03
CA PHE A 82 4.43 12.74 14.39
C PHE A 82 3.11 13.49 14.60
N LEU A 83 1.96 12.86 14.32
CA LEU A 83 0.65 13.50 14.46
C LEU A 83 0.30 13.87 15.90
N MET A 84 0.73 13.08 16.89
CA MET A 84 0.60 13.41 18.33
C MET A 84 1.26 14.76 18.70
N GLY A 85 2.22 15.23 17.92
CA GLY A 85 2.83 16.55 18.11
C GLY A 85 1.91 17.72 17.70
N TYR A 86 0.82 17.46 16.98
CA TYR A 86 -0.05 18.48 16.38
C TYR A 86 -1.51 18.37 16.83
N TYR A 87 -2.02 17.14 16.94
CA TYR A 87 -3.45 16.87 17.01
C TYR A 87 -3.86 16.08 18.24
N SER A 88 -5.15 16.20 18.60
CA SER A 88 -5.79 15.37 19.61
C SER A 88 -5.95 13.92 19.17
N ASP A 89 -6.13 13.01 20.13
CA ASP A 89 -6.39 11.60 19.84
C ASP A 89 -7.63 11.43 18.94
N GLY A 90 -8.69 12.22 19.13
CA GLY A 90 -9.88 12.17 18.29
C GLY A 90 -9.64 12.58 16.84
N ALA A 91 -8.76 13.56 16.61
CA ALA A 91 -8.36 13.96 15.26
C ALA A 91 -7.46 12.91 14.60
N ILE A 92 -6.55 12.29 15.37
CA ILE A 92 -5.69 11.20 14.88
C ILE A 92 -6.52 9.97 14.54
N ASP A 93 -7.52 9.64 15.35
CA ASP A 93 -8.47 8.55 15.10
C ASP A 93 -9.28 8.81 13.82
N MET A 94 -9.82 10.03 13.65
CA MET A 94 -10.52 10.44 12.43
C MET A 94 -9.64 10.31 11.18
N ILE A 95 -8.36 10.71 11.25
CA ILE A 95 -7.38 10.50 10.17
C ILE A 95 -7.16 9.00 9.90
N GLY A 96 -6.99 8.22 10.96
CA GLY A 96 -6.81 6.77 10.89
C GLY A 96 -7.93 6.09 10.12
N VAL A 97 -9.16 6.27 10.59
CA VAL A 97 -10.35 5.60 10.06
C VAL A 97 -10.68 6.09 8.66
N LEU A 98 -10.76 7.42 8.45
CA LEU A 98 -11.31 7.96 7.20
C LEU A 98 -10.32 7.91 6.03
N LEU A 99 -9.01 7.89 6.29
CA LEU A 99 -7.97 7.88 5.24
C LEU A 99 -7.26 6.54 5.07
N ASP A 100 -7.73 5.47 5.72
CA ASP A 100 -7.08 4.15 5.75
C ASP A 100 -5.65 4.20 6.34
N MET A 101 -5.43 5.06 7.35
CA MET A 101 -4.12 5.32 7.93
C MET A 101 -3.83 4.56 9.23
N GLU A 102 -4.80 3.82 9.78
CA GLU A 102 -4.61 3.06 11.02
C GLU A 102 -3.40 2.11 10.96
N ALA A 103 -3.28 1.33 9.89
CA ALA A 103 -2.15 0.42 9.67
C ALA A 103 -0.82 1.16 9.46
N TYR A 104 -0.88 2.46 9.12
CA TYR A 104 0.27 3.33 8.87
C TYR A 104 0.73 4.09 10.12
N MET A 105 -0.07 4.15 11.20
CA MET A 105 0.28 4.90 12.42
C MET A 105 1.61 4.46 13.04
N GLY A 106 1.93 3.17 12.97
CA GLY A 106 3.20 2.60 13.44
C GLY A 106 4.34 2.64 12.41
N MET A 107 4.07 3.00 11.15
CA MET A 107 5.06 3.03 10.09
C MET A 107 5.87 4.33 10.10
N SER A 108 7.10 4.24 9.58
CA SER A 108 7.99 5.39 9.42
C SER A 108 7.30 6.51 8.65
N LEU A 109 7.39 7.74 9.17
CA LEU A 109 6.86 8.92 8.48
C LEU A 109 7.46 9.08 7.08
N ILE A 110 8.70 8.63 6.88
CA ILE A 110 9.36 8.69 5.57
C ILE A 110 8.63 7.82 4.54
N GLU A 111 8.14 6.64 4.92
CA GLU A 111 7.37 5.78 4.02
C GLU A 111 6.02 6.43 3.69
N VAL A 112 5.34 7.01 4.68
CA VAL A 112 4.09 7.75 4.44
C VAL A 112 4.31 8.95 3.51
N LEU A 113 5.41 9.69 3.67
CA LEU A 113 5.75 10.81 2.79
C LEU A 113 6.02 10.38 1.34
N ARG A 114 6.57 9.18 1.11
CA ARG A 114 6.74 8.63 -0.25
C ARG A 114 5.38 8.34 -0.89
N GLU A 115 4.47 7.75 -0.11
CA GLU A 115 3.12 7.39 -0.55
C GLU A 115 2.20 8.63 -0.72
N MET A 116 2.52 9.76 -0.09
CA MET A 116 1.70 10.98 -0.15
C MET A 116 1.53 11.60 -1.54
N ILE A 117 2.31 11.16 -2.53
CA ILE A 117 2.09 11.52 -3.94
C ILE A 117 0.67 11.10 -4.39
N PHE A 118 0.13 10.01 -3.84
CA PHE A 118 -1.23 9.54 -4.15
C PHE A 118 -2.30 10.54 -3.69
N PHE A 119 -2.12 11.20 -2.56
CA PHE A 119 -3.09 12.18 -2.02
C PHE A 119 -3.01 13.55 -2.69
N THR A 120 -1.80 13.99 -3.05
CA THR A 120 -1.57 15.39 -3.43
C THR A 120 -1.50 15.65 -4.93
N SER A 121 -1.28 14.60 -5.75
CA SER A 121 -0.93 14.78 -7.17
C SER A 121 -1.77 13.96 -8.14
N THR A 122 -2.58 13.00 -7.68
CA THR A 122 -3.34 12.09 -8.54
C THR A 122 -4.82 12.45 -8.56
N THR A 123 -5.33 12.89 -9.69
CA THR A 123 -6.76 13.25 -9.85
C THR A 123 -7.60 12.16 -10.50
N LYS A 124 -6.97 11.20 -11.19
CA LYS A 124 -7.65 10.13 -11.93
C LYS A 124 -6.88 8.83 -11.81
N TYR A 125 -7.63 7.75 -11.62
CA TYR A 125 -7.12 6.38 -11.60
C TYR A 125 -7.67 5.62 -12.80
N TYR A 126 -6.93 4.62 -13.27
CA TYR A 126 -7.38 3.75 -14.35
C TYR A 126 -7.16 2.29 -13.99
N GLU A 127 -8.10 1.45 -14.41
CA GLU A 127 -7.99 0.00 -14.35
C GLU A 127 -7.86 -0.57 -15.77
N ILE A 128 -7.27 -1.77 -15.86
CA ILE A 128 -7.11 -2.48 -17.12
C ILE A 128 -8.40 -3.25 -17.42
N THR A 129 -8.98 -2.98 -18.59
CA THR A 129 -10.24 -3.60 -19.04
C THR A 129 -10.09 -5.12 -19.13
N GLY A 130 -10.84 -5.84 -18.30
CA GLY A 130 -10.86 -7.30 -18.23
C GLY A 130 -9.78 -7.92 -17.34
N GLY A 131 -9.17 -7.15 -16.43
CA GLY A 131 -8.28 -7.66 -15.38
C GLY A 131 -6.90 -7.00 -15.37
N MET A 132 -6.38 -6.73 -14.17
CA MET A 132 -5.03 -6.16 -13.99
C MET A 132 -3.93 -7.16 -14.38
N ASP A 133 -4.22 -8.46 -14.30
CA ASP A 133 -3.34 -9.55 -14.73
C ASP A 133 -3.08 -9.57 -16.23
N LYS A 134 -3.90 -8.90 -17.04
CA LYS A 134 -3.63 -8.71 -18.47
C LYS A 134 -2.30 -8.02 -18.73
N LEU A 135 -1.83 -7.15 -17.84
CA LEU A 135 -0.52 -6.52 -17.99
C LEU A 135 0.60 -7.57 -17.99
N SER A 136 0.62 -8.45 -16.97
CA SER A 136 1.62 -9.53 -16.91
C SER A 136 1.40 -10.56 -18.01
N ASN A 137 0.15 -10.90 -18.32
CA ASN A 137 -0.19 -11.90 -19.33
C ASN A 137 0.17 -11.45 -20.76
N ALA A 138 0.21 -10.14 -21.03
CA ALA A 138 0.59 -9.60 -22.33
C ALA A 138 2.04 -9.91 -22.72
N PHE A 139 2.92 -10.22 -21.75
CA PHE A 139 4.30 -10.63 -22.02
C PHE A 139 4.43 -12.13 -22.36
N LEU A 140 3.41 -12.95 -22.04
CA LEU A 140 3.49 -14.40 -22.22
C LEU A 140 3.79 -14.82 -23.68
N PRO A 141 3.20 -14.23 -24.73
CA PRO A 141 3.52 -14.63 -26.11
C PRO A 141 5.01 -14.52 -26.45
N GLN A 142 5.75 -13.61 -25.81
CA GLN A 142 7.18 -13.38 -26.06
C GLN A 142 8.09 -14.15 -25.10
N LEU A 143 7.61 -14.47 -23.89
CA LEU A 143 8.44 -15.03 -22.81
C LEU A 143 8.09 -16.47 -22.44
N ARG A 144 7.00 -17.05 -22.95
CA ARG A 144 6.47 -18.34 -22.50
C ARG A 144 7.50 -19.48 -22.58
N GLU A 145 8.31 -19.51 -23.62
CA GLU A 145 9.36 -20.54 -23.79
C GLU A 145 10.51 -20.41 -22.77
N HIS A 146 10.61 -19.27 -22.09
CA HIS A 146 11.64 -18.95 -21.09
C HIS A 146 11.09 -18.92 -19.65
N ILE A 147 9.82 -19.28 -19.44
CA ILE A 147 9.19 -19.33 -18.13
C ILE A 147 9.07 -20.79 -17.68
N LEU A 148 9.69 -21.13 -16.55
CA LEU A 148 9.64 -22.46 -15.94
C LEU A 148 8.69 -22.43 -14.75
N MET A 149 7.54 -23.09 -14.89
CA MET A 149 6.53 -23.25 -13.85
C MET A 149 6.07 -24.73 -13.82
N PRO A 150 5.68 -25.29 -12.67
CA PRO A 150 5.75 -24.76 -11.29
C PRO A 150 7.06 -25.19 -10.58
N TYR A 151 8.16 -24.49 -10.83
CA TYR A 151 9.46 -24.77 -10.19
C TYR A 151 9.76 -23.75 -9.08
N LYS A 152 10.10 -24.24 -7.89
CA LYS A 152 10.47 -23.43 -6.73
C LYS A 152 11.98 -23.51 -6.50
N VAL A 153 12.66 -22.37 -6.52
CA VAL A 153 14.08 -22.26 -6.10
C VAL A 153 14.16 -22.31 -4.59
N ASP A 154 15.04 -23.16 -4.05
CA ASP A 154 15.34 -23.25 -2.62
C ASP A 154 16.81 -22.98 -2.29
N LYS A 155 17.70 -22.89 -3.29
CA LYS A 155 19.11 -22.60 -3.09
C LYS A 155 19.71 -21.75 -4.22
N ILE A 156 20.51 -20.76 -3.82
CA ILE A 156 21.31 -19.91 -4.70
C ILE A 156 22.79 -20.18 -4.39
N ILE A 157 23.56 -20.60 -5.39
CA ILE A 157 24.97 -20.92 -5.25
C ILE A 157 25.79 -20.03 -6.20
N GLN A 158 26.69 -19.23 -5.64
CA GLN A 158 27.69 -18.49 -6.39
C GLN A 158 28.96 -19.36 -6.52
N GLY A 159 29.28 -19.74 -7.75
CA GLY A 159 30.61 -20.22 -8.12
C GLY A 159 31.50 -19.06 -8.60
N ASP A 160 32.71 -19.37 -9.06
CA ASP A 160 33.72 -18.35 -9.38
C ASP A 160 33.24 -17.33 -10.42
N ASN A 161 32.55 -17.78 -11.48
CA ASN A 161 32.06 -16.92 -12.57
C ASN A 161 30.61 -17.22 -12.99
N LYS A 162 29.88 -18.01 -12.21
CA LYS A 162 28.51 -18.44 -12.54
C LYS A 162 27.63 -18.49 -11.29
N VAL A 163 26.33 -18.30 -11.48
CA VAL A 163 25.30 -18.51 -10.47
C VAL A 163 24.51 -19.76 -10.81
N MET A 164 24.33 -20.64 -9.84
CA MET A 164 23.48 -21.82 -9.92
C MET A 164 22.24 -21.62 -9.04
N LEU A 165 21.06 -21.84 -9.62
CA LEU A 165 19.79 -21.89 -8.92
C LEU A 165 19.36 -23.35 -8.82
N GLN A 166 19.14 -23.84 -7.61
CA GLN A 166 18.63 -25.19 -7.37
C GLN A 166 17.28 -25.13 -6.68
N GLY A 167 16.50 -26.18 -6.87
CA GLY A 167 15.22 -26.34 -6.21
C GLY A 167 14.46 -27.54 -6.75
N ASN A 168 13.14 -27.49 -6.64
CA ASN A 168 12.29 -28.60 -7.00
C ASN A 168 11.02 -28.16 -7.75
N HIS A 169 10.50 -29.05 -8.60
CA HIS A 169 9.12 -28.96 -9.08
C HIS A 169 8.15 -29.10 -7.89
N GLU A 170 7.16 -28.23 -7.77
CA GLU A 170 6.33 -28.12 -6.56
C GLU A 170 5.47 -29.35 -6.28
N GLN A 171 5.07 -30.10 -7.31
CA GLN A 171 4.16 -31.25 -7.17
C GLN A 171 4.88 -32.59 -7.12
N THR A 172 5.94 -32.75 -7.91
CA THR A 172 6.63 -34.04 -8.10
C THR A 172 7.91 -34.14 -7.27
N LEU A 173 8.37 -33.01 -6.71
CA LEU A 173 9.64 -32.89 -5.98
C LEU A 173 10.87 -33.22 -6.84
N GLU A 174 10.73 -33.29 -8.16
CA GLU A 174 11.84 -33.45 -9.09
C GLU A 174 12.80 -32.27 -8.96
N GLN A 175 14.08 -32.56 -8.74
CA GLN A 175 15.10 -31.52 -8.56
C GLN A 175 15.50 -30.91 -9.90
N PHE A 176 15.84 -29.62 -9.88
CA PHE A 176 16.42 -28.95 -11.03
C PHE A 176 17.64 -28.13 -10.63
N THR A 177 18.49 -27.83 -11.61
CA THR A 177 19.59 -26.87 -11.48
C THR A 177 19.69 -26.05 -12.75
N ILE A 178 19.71 -24.72 -12.61
CA ILE A 178 19.94 -23.78 -13.70
C ILE A 178 21.22 -23.03 -13.43
N THR A 179 22.14 -23.00 -14.40
CA THR A 179 23.40 -22.27 -14.33
C THR A 179 23.38 -21.09 -15.29
N SER A 180 23.82 -19.93 -14.83
CA SER A 180 23.84 -18.68 -15.61
C SER A 180 25.04 -17.80 -15.22
N ASP A 181 25.37 -16.82 -16.05
CA ASP A 181 26.38 -15.78 -15.72
C ASP A 181 25.89 -14.84 -14.61
N PHE A 182 24.60 -14.50 -14.64
CA PHE A 182 23.97 -13.58 -13.70
C PHE A 182 22.57 -14.06 -13.32
N ALA A 183 22.18 -13.79 -12.07
CA ALA A 183 20.82 -14.01 -11.59
C ALA A 183 20.24 -12.72 -11.01
N ILE A 184 19.03 -12.35 -11.45
CA ILE A 184 18.24 -11.29 -10.84
C ILE A 184 17.22 -11.95 -9.92
N ILE A 185 17.36 -11.74 -8.61
CA ILE A 185 16.48 -12.36 -7.61
C ILE A 185 15.32 -11.41 -7.29
N THR A 186 14.13 -11.73 -7.80
CA THR A 186 12.89 -10.96 -7.59
C THR A 186 11.97 -11.59 -6.55
N ILE A 187 12.51 -12.48 -5.71
CA ILE A 187 11.77 -13.14 -4.63
C ILE A 187 11.52 -12.13 -3.49
N PRO A 188 10.27 -11.95 -3.01
CA PRO A 188 10.00 -11.14 -1.83
C PRO A 188 10.84 -11.57 -0.63
N PHE A 189 11.31 -10.63 0.20
CA PHE A 189 12.22 -10.95 1.29
C PHE A 189 11.63 -11.92 2.31
N SER A 190 10.31 -11.89 2.53
CA SER A 190 9.59 -12.86 3.37
C SER A 190 9.78 -14.30 2.88
N ALA A 191 9.82 -14.52 1.56
CA ALA A 191 10.05 -15.83 0.96
C ALA A 191 11.55 -16.16 0.79
N LEU A 192 12.38 -15.15 0.49
CA LEU A 192 13.83 -15.33 0.32
C LEU A 192 14.52 -15.85 1.60
N ARG A 193 13.93 -15.64 2.78
CA ARG A 193 14.38 -16.22 4.07
C ARG A 193 14.47 -17.75 4.05
N PHE A 194 13.69 -18.41 3.20
CA PHE A 194 13.65 -19.86 3.07
C PHE A 194 14.58 -20.40 1.97
N VAL A 195 15.27 -19.52 1.25
CA VAL A 195 16.22 -19.88 0.20
C VAL A 195 17.62 -19.91 0.80
N GLU A 196 18.29 -21.05 0.72
CA GLU A 196 19.68 -21.19 1.12
C GLU A 196 20.59 -20.40 0.18
N VAL A 197 21.59 -19.70 0.72
CA VAL A 197 22.53 -18.91 -0.08
C VAL A 197 23.95 -19.36 0.21
N GLN A 198 24.63 -19.81 -0.84
CA GLN A 198 26.00 -20.31 -0.79
C GLN A 198 26.91 -19.51 -1.73
N PRO A 199 28.13 -19.14 -1.30
CA PRO A 199 28.61 -19.24 0.07
C PRO A 199 27.86 -18.29 1.01
N TYR A 200 27.88 -18.56 2.31
CA TYR A 200 27.14 -17.77 3.32
C TYR A 200 27.46 -16.26 3.30
N TYR A 201 28.67 -15.89 2.87
CA TYR A 201 29.13 -14.51 2.77
C TYR A 201 28.72 -13.82 1.46
N LEU A 202 28.09 -14.52 0.52
CA LEU A 202 27.55 -13.93 -0.71
C LEU A 202 26.60 -12.76 -0.38
N PHE A 203 25.77 -12.95 0.66
CA PHE A 203 25.01 -11.85 1.24
C PHE A 203 25.74 -11.30 2.46
N SER A 204 26.02 -9.99 2.42
CA SER A 204 26.61 -9.27 3.54
C SER A 204 25.72 -9.35 4.78
N TYR A 205 26.30 -9.06 5.95
CA TYR A 205 25.56 -9.03 7.22
C TYR A 205 24.31 -8.14 7.15
N PHE A 206 24.46 -6.91 6.67
CA PHE A 206 23.34 -5.96 6.59
C PHE A 206 22.29 -6.38 5.55
N LYS A 207 22.69 -7.04 4.45
CA LYS A 207 21.72 -7.59 3.48
C LYS A 207 20.88 -8.70 4.10
N LYS A 208 21.52 -9.64 4.82
CA LYS A 208 20.80 -10.71 5.53
C LYS A 208 19.88 -10.16 6.61
N ARG A 209 20.33 -9.16 7.35
CA ARG A 209 19.51 -8.45 8.34
C ARG A 209 18.28 -7.81 7.68
N ALA A 210 18.45 -7.10 6.57
CA ALA A 210 17.35 -6.49 5.82
C ALA A 210 16.34 -7.55 5.33
N ILE A 211 16.81 -8.67 4.77
CA ILE A 211 15.93 -9.78 4.34
C ILE A 211 15.10 -10.29 5.52
N ARG A 212 15.70 -10.45 6.70
CA ARG A 212 15.02 -10.95 7.91
C ARG A 212 14.07 -9.95 8.56
N GLU A 213 14.39 -8.66 8.56
CA GLU A 213 13.73 -7.67 9.41
C GLU A 213 12.81 -6.71 8.65
N LEU A 214 12.85 -6.68 7.31
CA LEU A 214 11.93 -5.84 6.53
C LEU A 214 10.48 -6.24 6.84
N ASN A 215 9.70 -5.23 7.25
CA ASN A 215 8.29 -5.37 7.59
C ASN A 215 7.43 -5.33 6.31
N TYR A 216 6.43 -6.21 6.23
CA TYR A 216 5.41 -6.21 5.20
C TYR A 216 4.06 -6.02 5.89
N ILE A 217 3.27 -5.05 5.43
CA ILE A 217 1.92 -4.85 5.93
C ILE A 217 0.99 -5.96 5.46
N ALA A 218 0.09 -6.38 6.34
CA ALA A 218 -0.99 -7.28 5.95
C ALA A 218 -2.01 -6.51 5.12
N ALA A 219 -2.43 -7.09 3.99
CA ALA A 219 -3.47 -6.53 3.15
C ALA A 219 -4.41 -7.65 2.70
N THR A 220 -5.70 -7.48 2.96
CA THR A 220 -6.74 -8.48 2.65
C THR A 220 -7.84 -7.83 1.85
N LYS A 221 -8.27 -8.48 0.76
CA LYS A 221 -9.47 -8.13 -0.01
C LYS A 221 -10.46 -9.29 0.07
N ILE A 222 -11.70 -8.98 0.41
CA ILE A 222 -12.82 -9.93 0.38
C ILE A 222 -13.69 -9.56 -0.82
N ALA A 223 -13.79 -10.47 -1.80
CA ALA A 223 -14.64 -10.29 -2.96
C ALA A 223 -15.97 -11.01 -2.73
N ILE A 224 -17.08 -10.33 -2.98
CA ILE A 224 -18.43 -10.88 -2.85
C ILE A 224 -19.17 -10.59 -4.15
N GLU A 225 -19.73 -11.63 -4.75
CA GLU A 225 -20.53 -11.53 -5.97
C GLU A 225 -22.01 -11.48 -5.63
N PHE A 226 -22.75 -10.57 -6.28
CA PHE A 226 -24.17 -10.39 -6.08
C PHE A 226 -24.91 -10.51 -7.42
N LYS A 227 -26.12 -11.09 -7.38
CA LYS A 227 -27.01 -11.15 -8.56
C LYS A 227 -27.64 -9.80 -8.94
N SER A 228 -27.61 -8.83 -8.03
CA SER A 228 -28.22 -7.52 -8.23
C SER A 228 -27.36 -6.42 -7.61
N ARG A 229 -27.29 -5.27 -8.28
CA ARG A 229 -26.50 -4.10 -7.86
C ARG A 229 -27.31 -3.19 -6.92
N PHE A 230 -27.62 -3.71 -5.73
CA PHE A 230 -28.49 -3.01 -4.77
C PHE A 230 -27.89 -1.67 -4.30
N TRP A 231 -26.56 -1.53 -4.32
CA TRP A 231 -25.84 -0.31 -3.98
C TRP A 231 -26.16 0.85 -4.95
N GLU A 232 -26.40 0.57 -6.23
CA GLU A 232 -26.78 1.60 -7.21
C GLU A 232 -28.16 2.19 -6.90
N LYS A 233 -29.09 1.37 -6.42
CA LYS A 233 -30.40 1.84 -5.94
C LYS A 233 -30.29 2.74 -4.71
N ALA A 234 -29.22 2.57 -3.93
CA ALA A 234 -28.87 3.44 -2.81
C ALA A 234 -28.02 4.66 -3.23
N GLY A 235 -27.86 4.91 -4.54
CA GLY A 235 -27.14 6.06 -5.08
C GLY A 235 -25.62 5.90 -5.09
N GLN A 236 -25.10 4.69 -4.91
CA GLN A 236 -23.66 4.40 -4.95
C GLN A 236 -23.30 3.77 -6.29
N CYS A 237 -22.63 4.51 -7.18
CA CYS A 237 -22.20 4.04 -8.50
C CYS A 237 -20.68 4.22 -8.65
N GLY A 238 -19.91 3.15 -8.42
CA GLY A 238 -18.46 3.25 -8.17
C GLY A 238 -18.16 3.82 -6.78
N GLY A 239 -16.92 4.26 -6.55
CA GLY A 239 -16.51 4.84 -5.27
C GLY A 239 -16.38 3.81 -4.16
N LYS A 240 -16.60 4.25 -2.92
CA LYS A 240 -16.39 3.42 -1.74
C LYS A 240 -17.31 3.76 -0.58
N SER A 241 -17.39 2.85 0.37
CA SER A 241 -17.87 3.12 1.72
C SER A 241 -16.72 3.04 2.71
N ILE A 242 -16.76 3.91 3.72
CA ILE A 242 -15.74 4.06 4.76
C ILE A 242 -16.40 3.78 6.11
N THR A 243 -15.79 2.94 6.93
CA THR A 243 -16.34 2.58 8.24
C THR A 243 -15.28 2.17 9.26
N ASP A 244 -15.59 2.33 10.55
CA ASP A 244 -14.83 1.81 11.69
C ASP A 244 -15.15 0.33 12.01
N LEU A 245 -16.08 -0.29 11.27
CA LEU A 245 -16.34 -1.73 11.35
C LEU A 245 -15.19 -2.54 10.71
N PRO A 246 -15.06 -3.85 11.01
CA PRO A 246 -13.95 -4.68 10.51
C PRO A 246 -13.76 -4.73 8.98
N ILE A 247 -14.81 -4.38 8.20
CA ILE A 247 -14.73 -4.31 6.74
C ILE A 247 -13.98 -3.07 6.23
N ARG A 248 -13.85 -2.03 7.07
CA ARG A 248 -13.18 -0.74 6.87
C ARG A 248 -13.54 0.00 5.58
N PHE A 249 -13.05 -0.49 4.43
CA PHE A 249 -13.30 0.09 3.13
C PHE A 249 -13.98 -0.93 2.21
N THR A 250 -15.17 -0.58 1.73
CA THR A 250 -15.87 -1.35 0.69
C THR A 250 -15.79 -0.59 -0.62
N TYR A 251 -15.17 -1.18 -1.64
CA TYR A 251 -15.07 -0.57 -2.97
C TYR A 251 -16.15 -1.14 -3.90
N TYR A 252 -16.83 -0.25 -4.62
CA TYR A 252 -17.85 -0.65 -5.58
C TYR A 252 -17.27 -0.69 -7.00
N PRO A 253 -17.72 -1.63 -7.86
CA PRO A 253 -17.29 -1.67 -9.25
C PRO A 253 -17.51 -0.32 -9.93
N SER A 254 -16.49 0.19 -10.63
CA SER A 254 -16.59 1.43 -11.39
C SER A 254 -17.56 1.32 -12.58
N TYR A 255 -17.69 0.10 -13.10
CA TYR A 255 -18.47 -0.22 -14.29
C TYR A 255 -19.08 -1.61 -14.20
N GLY A 256 -20.06 -1.84 -15.05
CA GLY A 256 -20.67 -3.13 -15.39
C GLY A 256 -22.17 -3.01 -15.52
#